data_AF-A0A6H5JD48-F1
#
_entry.id   AF-A0A6H5JD48-F1
#
_cell.length_a   1.000
_cell.length_b   1.000
_cell.length_c   1.000
_cell.angle_alpha   90.00
_cell.angle_beta   90.00
_cell.angle_gamma   90.00
#
_symmetry.space_group_name_H-M   'P 1'
#
loop_
_entity.id
_entity.type
_entity.pdbx_description
1 polymer ?
#
loop_
_entity_poly.entity_id
_entity_poly.type
_entity_poly.pdbx_seq_one_letter_code
_entity_poly.pdbx_strand_id
1 'polypeptide(L)'
;MLLNDRILGVLEKEYSISEGQAGFRKKRGCVDHVFTVGRIIQGRKRAGKPTYCFFLDVKKAYDTVWRNGLWKQLSKYGIKGKMWRVLKKMTECTKSAVMLDGELSKFFDIEQGVPQGCTLSPTLFQVFINDLLEVVEAVRKGVKVGDTETSVSGMLFADDFVGMSDTPEGLQLQIDAAKKFTDKWRLSTNVKKSAVMVFNENKEKPAEHRWKWRIEEIALVDQYTNLGVEIAKDCSWNTPMSKVAEKGKARAGKLHLILANRHLDTRIKLTGLKSEIVPPLEYAGEVWEGNKKVVKELEAAQMKAAKTILGCSRRTSNAAVRAELGIQSLRSGRDARKLTWQYRMCGMGEERLPRIVWEAKWANKKRGRQPTEWVKVVEDVWKGLDIDEDETLETEGLQGFKEKISVACAEREEQNLRKESKDKEGLEVYGMLKEGVGFKHYLHGPMDAGTKLKVKFRTGDIGLRERRRRHRTVDDEDDEFKCDCGFECKGRVHVVAECPLYKKERGVYVTELGK
;
A
#
# COMPACT_ATOMS: atom_id res chain seq x y z
N MET A 1 18.27 16.12 15.87
CA MET A 1 18.49 14.71 16.25
C MET A 1 18.72 14.55 17.76
N LEU A 2 19.81 15.06 18.35
CA LEU A 2 20.11 14.87 19.79
C LEU A 2 18.96 15.20 20.76
N LEU A 3 18.30 16.36 20.61
CA LEU A 3 17.17 16.73 21.47
C LEU A 3 15.97 15.79 21.29
N ASN A 4 15.74 15.32 20.06
CA ASN A 4 14.64 14.44 19.72
C ASN A 4 14.80 13.08 20.40
N ASP A 5 15.99 12.50 20.31
CA ASP A 5 16.31 11.19 20.89
C ASP A 5 16.18 11.22 22.42
N ARG A 6 16.59 12.31 23.06
CA ARG A 6 16.42 12.51 24.50
C ARG A 6 14.95 12.60 24.91
N ILE A 7 14.15 13.38 24.18
CA ILE A 7 12.72 13.52 24.44
C ILE A 7 12.01 12.19 24.28
N LEU A 8 12.24 11.49 23.16
CA LEU A 8 11.67 10.16 22.92
C LEU A 8 12.10 9.16 24.00
N GLY A 9 13.34 9.23 24.48
CA GLY A 9 13.81 8.41 25.60
C GLY A 9 13.00 8.61 26.88
N VAL A 10 12.65 9.85 27.23
CA VAL A 10 11.80 10.17 28.38
C VAL A 10 10.36 9.71 28.14
N LEU A 11 9.80 9.99 26.95
CA LEU A 11 8.41 9.66 26.61
C LEU A 11 8.13 8.15 26.60
N GLU A 12 9.08 7.34 26.09
CA GLU A 12 8.91 5.88 26.01
C GLU A 12 9.25 5.16 27.33
N LYS A 13 10.09 5.73 28.20
CA LYS A 13 10.50 5.10 29.47
C LYS A 13 9.71 5.54 30.69
N GLU A 14 9.34 6.82 30.77
CA GLU A 14 8.88 7.44 32.03
C GLU A 14 7.41 7.89 31.99
N TYR A 15 6.88 8.29 30.83
CA TYR A 15 5.56 8.96 30.74
C TYR A 15 4.55 8.28 29.79
N SER A 16 4.78 7.01 29.48
CA SER A 16 3.93 6.07 28.71
C SER A 16 2.87 6.73 27.80
N ILE A 17 3.31 7.18 26.61
CA ILE A 17 2.40 7.53 25.50
C ILE A 17 1.45 6.34 25.24
N SER A 18 0.14 6.64 25.08
CA SER A 18 -0.88 5.60 24.83
C SER A 18 -0.47 4.70 23.65
N GLU A 19 -0.69 3.39 23.76
CA GLU A 19 -0.43 2.46 22.66
C GLU A 19 -1.30 2.78 21.43
N GLY A 20 -2.45 3.43 21.62
CA GLY A 20 -3.29 3.93 20.52
C GLY A 20 -2.61 5.02 19.68
N GLN A 21 -1.55 5.68 20.18
CA GLN A 21 -0.76 6.65 19.44
C GLN A 21 0.45 5.97 18.79
N ALA A 22 0.42 5.87 17.46
CA ALA A 22 1.46 5.24 16.66
C ALA A 22 2.33 6.23 15.85
N GLY A 23 1.86 7.45 15.61
CA GLY A 23 2.53 8.44 14.79
C GLY A 23 3.87 8.87 15.37
N PHE A 24 4.90 8.93 14.53
CA PHE A 24 6.28 9.36 14.87
C PHE A 24 6.97 8.55 15.98
N ARG A 25 6.52 7.32 16.25
CA ARG A 25 7.16 6.41 17.22
C ARG A 25 8.03 5.38 16.54
N LYS A 26 9.11 5.00 17.21
CA LYS A 26 9.99 3.93 16.73
C LYS A 26 9.20 2.61 16.70
N LYS A 27 9.42 1.81 15.63
CA LYS A 27 8.77 0.50 15.42
C LYS A 27 7.23 0.54 15.34
N ARG A 28 6.63 1.69 15.02
CA ARG A 28 5.20 1.87 14.77
C ARG A 28 5.04 2.63 13.45
N GLY A 29 4.21 2.14 12.53
CA GLY A 29 3.99 2.74 11.22
C GLY A 29 2.51 2.82 10.85
N CYS A 30 2.24 3.38 9.67
CA CYS A 30 0.86 3.51 9.17
C CYS A 30 0.16 2.15 9.06
N VAL A 31 0.92 1.11 8.68
CA VAL A 31 0.40 -0.25 8.53
C VAL A 31 -0.08 -0.80 9.87
N ASP A 32 0.64 -0.59 10.98
CA ASP A 32 0.19 -0.98 12.32
C ASP A 32 -1.20 -0.40 12.62
N HIS A 33 -1.38 0.90 12.33
CA HIS A 33 -2.62 1.60 12.61
C HIS A 33 -3.78 1.07 11.74
N VAL A 34 -3.59 1.03 10.42
CA VAL A 34 -4.62 0.59 9.48
C VAL A 34 -4.97 -0.89 9.68
N PHE A 35 -3.98 -1.73 9.96
CA PHE A 35 -4.18 -3.14 10.27
C PHE A 35 -5.06 -3.29 11.52
N THR A 36 -4.72 -2.61 12.61
CA THR A 36 -5.46 -2.68 13.88
C THR A 36 -6.93 -2.28 13.70
N VAL A 37 -7.18 -1.09 13.12
CA VAL A 37 -8.52 -0.58 12.85
C VAL A 37 -9.30 -1.52 11.93
N GLY A 38 -8.69 -1.92 10.81
CA GLY A 38 -9.31 -2.79 9.82
C GLY A 38 -9.69 -4.16 10.39
N ARG A 39 -8.82 -4.76 11.21
CA ARG A 39 -9.06 -6.06 11.82
C ARG A 39 -10.13 -6.00 12.93
N ILE A 40 -10.18 -4.94 13.74
CA ILE A 40 -11.27 -4.72 14.70
C ILE A 40 -12.62 -4.64 13.98
N ILE A 41 -12.71 -3.81 12.93
CA ILE A 41 -13.94 -3.64 12.14
C ILE A 41 -14.36 -4.98 11.51
N GLN A 42 -13.44 -5.69 10.85
CA GLN A 42 -13.73 -6.99 10.23
C GLN A 42 -14.13 -8.06 11.25
N GLY A 43 -13.46 -8.12 12.40
CA GLY A 43 -13.74 -9.08 13.46
C GLY A 43 -15.13 -8.87 14.06
N ARG A 44 -15.49 -7.63 14.37
CA ARG A 44 -16.85 -7.26 14.82
C ARG A 44 -17.89 -7.49 13.74
N LYS A 45 -17.49 -7.28 12.48
CA LYS A 45 -18.33 -7.59 11.34
C LYS A 45 -18.80 -9.05 11.37
N ARG A 46 -17.86 -9.98 11.56
CA ARG A 46 -18.15 -11.42 11.68
C ARG A 46 -18.93 -11.78 12.92
N ALA A 47 -18.65 -11.11 14.03
CA ALA A 47 -19.41 -11.31 15.27
C ALA A 47 -20.85 -10.78 15.20
N GLY A 48 -21.23 -10.09 14.11
CA GLY A 48 -22.53 -9.44 13.97
C GLY A 48 -22.75 -8.35 15.03
N LYS A 49 -21.67 -7.69 15.47
CA LYS A 49 -21.72 -6.60 16.45
C LYS A 49 -21.68 -5.25 15.73
N PRO A 50 -22.55 -4.27 16.08
CA PRO A 50 -22.49 -2.94 15.52
C PRO A 50 -21.18 -2.25 15.90
N THR A 51 -20.66 -1.40 15.02
CA THR A 51 -19.43 -0.63 15.27
C THR A 51 -19.58 0.74 14.64
N TYR A 52 -19.32 1.77 15.41
CA TYR A 52 -19.40 3.16 14.99
C TYR A 52 -18.00 3.75 15.04
N CYS A 53 -17.52 4.28 13.92
CA CYS A 53 -16.19 4.88 13.80
C CYS A 53 -16.32 6.36 13.47
N PHE A 54 -15.57 7.22 14.16
CA PHE A 54 -15.48 8.64 13.90
C PHE A 54 -14.06 8.99 13.47
N PHE A 55 -13.90 9.55 12.26
CA PHE A 55 -12.63 10.03 11.74
C PHE A 55 -12.58 11.55 11.84
N LEU A 56 -11.55 12.08 12.49
CA LEU A 56 -11.36 13.51 12.71
C LEU A 56 -10.21 14.04 11.83
N ASP A 57 -10.50 15.07 11.02
CA ASP A 57 -9.49 15.82 10.25
C ASP A 57 -9.10 17.09 11.03
N VAL A 58 -7.84 17.20 11.43
CA VAL A 58 -7.28 18.41 12.06
C VAL A 58 -6.74 19.35 10.98
N LYS A 59 -7.23 20.59 10.95
CA LYS A 59 -6.85 21.57 9.93
C LYS A 59 -5.47 22.13 10.23
N LYS A 60 -4.51 21.93 9.31
CA LYS A 60 -3.14 22.47 9.40
C LYS A 60 -2.52 22.16 10.77
N ALA A 61 -2.46 20.89 11.11
CA ALA A 61 -2.16 20.42 12.46
C ALA A 61 -0.86 21.01 13.04
N TYR A 62 0.20 21.12 12.23
CA TYR A 62 1.49 21.67 12.69
C TYR A 62 1.45 23.19 12.81
N ASP A 63 0.80 23.88 11.87
CA ASP A 63 0.78 25.34 11.82
C ASP A 63 -0.14 25.94 12.90
N THR A 64 -1.05 25.15 13.47
CA THR A 64 -2.06 25.59 14.44
C THR A 64 -1.75 25.18 15.88
N VAL A 65 -0.60 24.55 16.15
CA VAL A 65 -0.21 24.18 17.52
C VAL A 65 -0.13 25.42 18.41
N TRP A 66 -0.92 25.45 19.47
CA TRP A 66 -0.85 26.51 20.47
C TRP A 66 0.39 26.34 21.34
N ARG A 67 1.43 27.16 21.12
CA ARG A 67 2.76 27.03 21.77
C ARG A 67 2.69 27.01 23.29
N ASN A 68 1.92 27.90 23.92
CA ASN A 68 1.77 27.90 25.38
C ASN A 68 1.12 26.61 25.89
N GLY A 69 0.18 26.05 25.13
CA GLY A 69 -0.38 24.73 25.41
C GLY A 69 0.67 23.63 25.29
N LEU A 70 1.46 23.63 24.21
CA LEU A 70 2.58 22.70 24.02
C LEU A 70 3.57 22.75 25.19
N TRP A 71 3.96 23.93 25.67
CA TRP A 71 4.88 24.05 26.81
C TRP A 71 4.29 23.48 28.09
N LYS A 72 2.99 23.66 28.30
CA LYS A 72 2.27 23.03 29.40
C LYS A 72 2.27 21.51 29.28
N GLN A 73 2.03 20.97 28.09
CA GLN A 73 2.06 19.54 27.83
C GLN A 73 3.45 18.95 28.07
N LEU A 74 4.50 19.53 27.51
CA LEU A 74 5.87 19.04 27.71
C LEU A 74 6.23 18.93 29.20
N SER A 75 5.83 19.92 30.02
CA SER A 75 6.02 19.86 31.47
C SER A 75 5.23 18.73 32.14
N LYS A 76 4.00 18.44 31.68
CA LYS A 76 3.18 17.29 32.13
C LYS A 76 3.91 15.96 31.87
N TYR A 77 4.50 15.80 30.68
CA TYR A 77 5.26 14.63 30.26
C TYR A 77 6.72 14.62 30.75
N GLY A 78 7.01 15.30 31.87
CA GLY A 78 8.33 15.27 32.52
C GLY A 78 9.45 16.07 31.86
N ILE A 79 9.21 16.67 30.69
CA ILE A 79 10.19 17.49 29.99
C ILE A 79 10.26 18.84 30.69
N LYS A 80 11.19 18.96 31.63
CA LYS A 80 11.35 20.13 32.52
C LYS A 80 12.78 20.69 32.45
N GLY A 81 13.04 21.74 33.24
CA GLY A 81 14.38 22.26 33.49
C GLY A 81 15.07 22.85 32.26
N LYS A 82 16.33 22.45 32.01
CA LYS A 82 17.13 22.99 30.89
C LYS A 82 16.55 22.61 29.53
N MET A 83 16.09 21.37 29.36
CA MET A 83 15.55 20.88 28.08
C MET A 83 14.29 21.65 27.68
N TRP A 84 13.35 21.81 28.61
CA TRP A 84 12.14 22.61 28.38
C TRP A 84 12.46 24.07 28.00
N ARG A 85 13.41 24.71 28.68
CA ARG A 85 13.82 26.09 28.38
C ARG A 85 14.43 26.23 26.99
N VAL A 86 15.26 25.26 26.57
CA VAL A 86 15.85 25.24 25.23
C VAL A 86 14.75 25.10 24.18
N LEU A 87 13.85 24.13 24.32
CA LEU A 87 12.75 23.91 23.38
C LEU A 87 11.86 25.15 23.23
N LYS A 88 11.50 25.78 24.35
CA LYS A 88 10.73 27.02 24.35
C LYS A 88 11.47 28.11 23.58
N LYS A 89 12.74 28.35 23.93
CA LYS A 89 13.55 29.42 23.33
C LYS A 89 13.82 29.21 21.83
N MET A 90 13.89 27.96 21.37
CA MET A 90 14.01 27.64 19.93
C MET A 90 12.80 28.08 19.09
N THR A 91 11.64 28.25 19.73
CA THR A 91 10.40 28.69 19.08
C THR A 91 9.97 30.08 19.52
N GLU A 92 10.71 30.74 20.41
CA GLU A 92 10.50 32.14 20.75
C GLU A 92 11.04 33.02 19.62
N CYS A 93 10.35 34.13 19.31
CA CYS A 93 10.78 35.11 18.31
C CYS A 93 11.03 34.54 16.89
N THR A 94 10.35 33.45 16.52
CA THR A 94 10.45 32.90 15.17
C THR A 94 9.83 33.86 14.16
N LYS A 95 10.61 34.30 13.17
CA LYS A 95 10.15 35.12 12.05
C LYS A 95 10.25 34.35 10.74
N SER A 96 9.41 34.68 9.78
CA SER A 96 9.46 34.12 8.42
C SER A 96 9.28 35.21 7.37
N ALA A 97 9.74 34.92 6.15
CA ALA A 97 9.58 35.75 4.96
C ALA A 97 9.31 34.84 3.76
N VAL A 98 8.58 35.34 2.77
CA VAL A 98 8.30 34.62 1.52
C VAL A 98 9.34 35.03 0.49
N MET A 99 9.99 34.05 -0.15
CA MET A 99 10.88 34.30 -1.28
C MET A 99 10.12 34.05 -2.59
N LEU A 100 10.06 35.07 -3.44
CA LEU A 100 9.45 35.01 -4.78
C LEU A 100 10.45 35.58 -5.79
N ASP A 101 10.79 34.79 -6.82
CA ASP A 101 11.74 35.19 -7.88
C ASP A 101 13.09 35.74 -7.39
N GLY A 102 13.57 35.23 -6.24
CA GLY A 102 14.83 35.66 -5.62
C GLY A 102 14.71 36.88 -4.70
N GLU A 103 13.54 37.52 -4.63
CA GLU A 103 13.25 38.61 -3.71
C GLU A 103 12.56 38.10 -2.44
N LEU A 104 13.01 38.60 -1.28
CA LEU A 104 12.43 38.29 0.02
C LEU A 104 11.41 39.35 0.44
N SER A 105 10.25 38.90 0.90
CA SER A 105 9.28 39.77 1.57
C SER A 105 9.85 40.32 2.88
N LYS A 106 9.14 41.31 3.46
CA LYS A 106 9.38 41.69 4.86
C LYS A 106 9.17 40.49 5.78
N PHE A 107 9.99 40.39 6.81
CA PHE A 107 9.81 39.40 7.86
C PHE A 107 8.56 39.68 8.67
N PHE A 108 7.82 38.62 8.99
CA PHE A 108 6.67 38.63 9.89
C PHE A 108 6.85 37.61 11.01
N ASP A 109 6.25 37.89 12.17
CA ASP A 109 6.34 37.02 13.33
C ASP A 109 5.44 35.78 13.17
N ILE A 110 5.97 34.63 13.61
CA ILE A 110 5.22 33.38 13.71
C ILE A 110 4.92 33.14 15.19
N GLU A 111 3.66 33.31 15.57
CA GLU A 111 3.21 33.21 16.97
C GLU A 111 2.71 31.82 17.37
N GLN A 112 2.33 31.00 16.40
CA GLN A 112 1.78 29.66 16.61
C GLN A 112 2.41 28.62 15.70
N GLY A 113 2.15 27.36 16.02
CA GLY A 113 2.63 26.23 15.26
C GLY A 113 4.06 25.81 15.57
N VAL A 114 4.40 24.64 15.02
CA VAL A 114 5.76 24.07 14.99
C VAL A 114 6.24 24.01 13.53
N PRO A 115 7.51 24.34 13.26
CA PRO A 115 8.00 24.48 11.89
C PRO A 115 7.99 23.14 11.14
N GLN A 116 7.36 23.09 9.97
CA GLN A 116 7.41 21.92 9.09
C GLN A 116 8.85 21.71 8.58
N GLY A 117 9.27 20.44 8.46
CA GLY A 117 10.64 20.08 8.10
C GLY A 117 11.65 20.08 9.26
N CYS A 118 11.29 20.62 10.43
CA CYS A 118 12.12 20.47 11.62
C CYS A 118 11.99 19.04 12.21
N THR A 119 13.12 18.39 12.47
CA THR A 119 13.16 17.02 13.03
C THR A 119 12.47 16.86 14.39
N LEU A 120 12.29 17.95 15.16
CA LEU A 120 11.62 17.94 16.46
C LEU A 120 10.10 18.12 16.38
N SER A 121 9.61 18.82 15.35
CA SER A 121 8.19 19.17 15.22
C SER A 121 7.25 17.97 15.31
N PRO A 122 7.55 16.80 14.71
CA PRO A 122 6.69 15.63 14.84
C PRO A 122 6.55 15.12 16.29
N THR A 123 7.65 15.09 17.05
CA THR A 123 7.64 14.68 18.46
C THR A 123 6.95 15.71 19.35
N LEU A 124 7.14 17.00 19.08
CA LEU A 124 6.41 18.06 19.78
C LEU A 124 4.91 17.97 19.53
N PHE A 125 4.51 17.74 18.27
CA PHE A 125 3.10 17.57 17.91
C PHE A 125 2.50 16.32 18.57
N GLN A 126 3.22 15.20 18.55
CA GLN A 126 2.81 13.96 19.22
C GLN A 126 2.50 14.19 20.70
N VAL A 127 3.39 14.86 21.44
CA VAL A 127 3.16 15.18 22.87
C VAL A 127 1.94 16.09 23.05
N PHE A 128 1.77 17.06 22.14
CA PHE A 128 0.65 18.00 22.21
C PHE A 128 -0.71 17.32 22.08
N ILE A 129 -0.84 16.35 21.17
CA ILE A 129 -2.12 15.73 20.84
C ILE A 129 -2.41 14.42 21.59
N ASN A 130 -1.41 13.80 22.24
CA ASN A 130 -1.58 12.49 22.89
C ASN A 130 -2.75 12.43 23.90
N ASP A 131 -2.95 13.49 24.67
CA ASP A 131 -4.05 13.62 25.64
C ASP A 131 -5.45 13.52 25.01
N LEU A 132 -5.58 13.67 23.67
CA LEU A 132 -6.83 13.39 22.96
C LEU A 132 -7.28 11.94 23.17
N LEU A 133 -6.34 10.99 23.15
CA LEU A 133 -6.65 9.59 23.41
C LEU A 133 -7.09 9.39 24.86
N GLU A 134 -6.39 10.00 25.81
CA GLU A 134 -6.73 9.90 27.24
C GLU A 134 -8.19 10.34 27.50
N VAL A 135 -8.62 11.47 26.92
CA VAL A 135 -9.99 11.97 27.15
C VAL A 135 -11.06 11.12 26.47
N VAL A 136 -10.73 10.51 25.32
CA VAL A 136 -11.66 9.62 24.59
C VAL A 136 -11.76 8.28 25.31
N GLU A 137 -10.64 7.72 25.76
CA GLU A 137 -10.57 6.48 26.54
C GLU A 137 -11.30 6.63 27.88
N ALA A 138 -11.22 7.80 28.52
CA ALA A 138 -11.92 8.11 29.76
C ALA A 138 -13.46 8.03 29.66
N VAL A 139 -14.03 8.12 28.45
CA VAL A 139 -15.47 7.89 28.22
C VAL A 139 -15.87 6.44 28.52
N ARG A 140 -14.92 5.49 28.43
CA ARG A 140 -15.13 4.05 28.65
C ARG A 140 -16.25 3.43 27.79
N LYS A 141 -16.39 3.94 26.57
CA LYS A 141 -17.33 3.45 25.55
C LYS A 141 -16.59 3.00 24.29
N GLY A 142 -15.52 2.26 24.50
CA GLY A 142 -14.69 1.70 23.44
C GLY A 142 -15.25 0.40 22.89
N VAL A 143 -14.46 -0.21 22.03
CA VAL A 143 -14.77 -1.47 21.37
C VAL A 143 -13.93 -2.60 21.96
N LYS A 144 -14.58 -3.60 22.57
CA LYS A 144 -13.90 -4.85 23.01
C LYS A 144 -13.31 -5.60 21.81
N VAL A 145 -12.05 -5.99 21.91
CA VAL A 145 -11.29 -6.73 20.90
C VAL A 145 -11.46 -8.23 21.12
N GLY A 146 -12.25 -8.89 20.25
CA GLY A 146 -12.50 -10.32 20.30
C GLY A 146 -12.93 -10.84 21.67
N ASP A 147 -12.21 -11.84 22.14
CA ASP A 147 -12.28 -12.47 23.47
C ASP A 147 -11.28 -11.89 24.48
N THR A 148 -10.48 -10.90 24.09
CA THR A 148 -9.48 -10.26 24.96
C THR A 148 -10.11 -9.23 25.90
N GLU A 149 -9.45 -8.90 27.01
CA GLU A 149 -9.89 -7.82 27.91
C GLU A 149 -9.58 -6.40 27.38
N THR A 150 -8.94 -6.29 26.21
CA THR A 150 -8.58 -5.02 25.59
C THR A 150 -9.81 -4.34 24.98
N SER A 151 -9.99 -3.06 25.30
CA SER A 151 -11.00 -2.19 24.69
C SER A 151 -10.32 -1.00 24.00
N VAL A 152 -10.66 -0.77 22.73
CA VAL A 152 -10.11 0.33 21.94
C VAL A 152 -11.17 1.41 21.74
N SER A 153 -10.96 2.58 22.35
CA SER A 153 -11.85 3.74 22.20
C SER A 153 -11.37 4.72 21.14
N GLY A 154 -10.06 4.76 20.90
CA GLY A 154 -9.48 5.62 19.88
C GLY A 154 -8.08 5.19 19.48
N MET A 155 -7.67 5.63 18.31
CA MET A 155 -6.31 5.50 17.81
C MET A 155 -5.92 6.79 17.09
N LEU A 156 -4.61 7.06 17.09
CA LEU A 156 -4.06 8.30 16.60
C LEU A 156 -2.78 8.00 15.82
N PHE A 157 -2.64 8.61 14.65
CA PHE A 157 -1.40 8.62 13.89
C PHE A 157 -1.14 10.03 13.39
N ALA A 158 -0.19 10.71 14.03
CA ALA A 158 -0.02 12.15 13.83
C ALA A 158 -1.36 12.87 14.09
N ASP A 159 -1.92 13.53 13.09
CA ASP A 159 -3.18 14.27 13.12
C ASP A 159 -4.41 13.43 12.73
N ASP A 160 -4.21 12.25 12.16
CA ASP A 160 -5.30 11.31 11.83
C ASP A 160 -5.78 10.62 13.11
N PHE A 161 -6.96 11.01 13.60
CA PHE A 161 -7.62 10.37 14.72
C PHE A 161 -8.82 9.53 14.27
N VAL A 162 -8.96 8.35 14.86
CA VAL A 162 -10.17 7.53 14.75
C VAL A 162 -10.69 7.16 16.13
N GLY A 163 -11.94 7.52 16.42
CA GLY A 163 -12.70 7.06 17.59
C GLY A 163 -13.55 5.84 17.22
N MET A 164 -13.72 4.90 18.16
CA MET A 164 -14.49 3.67 17.95
C MET A 164 -15.38 3.38 19.15
N SER A 165 -16.66 3.09 18.89
CA SER A 165 -17.65 2.75 19.91
C SER A 165 -18.54 1.60 19.44
N ASP A 166 -19.08 0.85 20.39
CA ASP A 166 -20.08 -0.19 20.14
C ASP A 166 -21.53 0.31 20.15
N THR A 167 -21.78 1.53 20.65
CA THR A 167 -23.09 2.20 20.58
C THR A 167 -23.02 3.60 19.95
N PRO A 168 -24.13 4.09 19.35
CA PRO A 168 -24.21 5.46 18.82
C PRO A 168 -23.91 6.52 19.90
N GLU A 169 -24.52 6.38 21.08
CA GLU A 169 -24.38 7.32 22.19
C GLU A 169 -22.94 7.37 22.70
N GLY A 170 -22.29 6.20 22.76
CA GLY A 170 -20.88 6.09 23.11
C GLY A 170 -19.99 6.85 22.13
N LEU A 171 -20.28 6.76 20.82
CA LEU A 171 -19.51 7.50 19.82
C LEU A 171 -19.74 9.01 19.94
N GLN A 172 -20.98 9.47 20.16
CA GLN A 172 -21.25 10.89 20.36
C GLN A 172 -20.54 11.45 21.60
N LEU A 173 -20.50 10.69 22.71
CA LEU A 173 -19.73 11.07 23.90
C LEU A 173 -18.22 11.18 23.60
N GLN A 174 -17.66 10.28 22.80
CA GLN A 174 -16.27 10.38 22.33
C GLN A 174 -16.05 11.62 21.46
N ILE A 175 -16.98 11.91 20.55
CA ILE A 175 -16.96 13.12 19.71
C ILE A 175 -16.97 14.38 20.58
N ASP A 176 -17.84 14.44 21.58
CA ASP A 176 -17.95 15.57 22.50
C ASP A 176 -16.68 15.74 23.35
N ALA A 177 -16.06 14.64 23.79
CA ALA A 177 -14.77 14.65 24.48
C ALA A 177 -13.65 15.18 23.57
N ALA A 178 -13.58 14.70 22.33
CA ALA A 178 -12.63 15.17 21.33
C ALA A 178 -12.85 16.67 21.03
N LYS A 179 -14.11 17.12 20.92
CA LYS A 179 -14.43 18.53 20.73
C LYS A 179 -13.94 19.39 21.89
N LYS A 180 -14.27 19.02 23.13
CA LYS A 180 -13.82 19.73 24.33
C LYS A 180 -12.29 19.82 24.39
N PHE A 181 -11.60 18.75 24.00
CA PHE A 181 -10.15 18.75 23.89
C PHE A 181 -9.65 19.76 22.84
N THR A 182 -10.16 19.67 21.61
CA THR A 182 -9.74 20.58 20.53
C THR A 182 -10.00 22.05 20.87
N ASP A 183 -11.11 22.36 21.54
CA ASP A 183 -11.39 23.72 22.04
C ASP A 183 -10.38 24.18 23.10
N LYS A 184 -10.15 23.34 24.11
CA LYS A 184 -9.22 23.63 25.20
C LYS A 184 -7.81 23.88 24.69
N TRP A 185 -7.38 23.12 23.68
CA TRP A 185 -6.04 23.18 23.11
C TRP A 185 -5.95 24.03 21.83
N ARG A 186 -7.05 24.69 21.45
CA ARG A 186 -7.14 25.60 20.29
C ARG A 186 -6.76 24.94 18.96
N LEU A 187 -7.03 23.64 18.82
CA LEU A 187 -6.85 22.91 17.58
C LEU A 187 -8.00 23.22 16.62
N SER A 188 -7.64 23.66 15.41
CA SER A 188 -8.62 23.85 14.35
C SER A 188 -8.96 22.51 13.71
N THR A 189 -10.24 22.23 13.50
CA THR A 189 -10.70 20.98 12.86
C THR A 189 -11.48 21.27 11.59
N ASN A 190 -11.59 20.28 10.73
CA ASN A 190 -12.33 20.38 9.47
C ASN A 190 -13.51 19.41 9.47
N VAL A 191 -14.64 19.86 10.03
CA VAL A 191 -15.86 19.04 10.18
C VAL A 191 -16.33 18.46 8.84
N LYS A 192 -16.14 19.19 7.73
CA LYS A 192 -16.53 18.74 6.38
C LYS A 192 -15.66 17.59 5.83
N LYS A 193 -14.43 17.43 6.33
CA LYS A 193 -13.55 16.31 5.99
C LYS A 193 -13.58 15.19 7.03
N SER A 194 -13.98 15.50 8.25
CA SER A 194 -14.32 14.50 9.25
C SER A 194 -15.54 13.70 8.81
N ALA A 195 -15.62 12.44 9.21
CA ALA A 195 -16.70 11.57 8.81
C ALA A 195 -17.00 10.50 9.85
N VAL A 196 -18.22 9.99 9.82
CA VAL A 196 -18.64 8.83 10.60
C VAL A 196 -18.91 7.68 9.66
N MET A 197 -18.45 6.49 10.05
CA MET A 197 -18.78 5.23 9.39
C MET A 197 -19.48 4.29 10.36
N VAL A 198 -20.57 3.68 9.91
CA VAL A 198 -21.34 2.73 10.69
C VAL A 198 -21.29 1.35 10.03
N PHE A 199 -20.87 0.36 10.82
CA PHE A 199 -20.76 -1.03 10.41
C PHE A 199 -21.75 -1.89 11.19
N ASN A 200 -22.35 -2.88 10.53
CA ASN A 200 -23.20 -3.88 11.18
C ASN A 200 -24.39 -3.34 11.96
N GLU A 201 -24.93 -2.19 11.56
CA GLU A 201 -26.15 -1.66 12.14
C GLU A 201 -27.33 -2.61 11.92
N ASN A 202 -28.22 -2.67 12.92
CA ASN A 202 -29.44 -3.44 12.78
C ASN A 202 -30.36 -2.76 11.75
N LYS A 203 -30.56 -3.42 10.60
CA LYS A 203 -31.42 -2.90 9.52
C LYS A 203 -32.89 -2.79 9.91
N GLU A 204 -33.35 -3.54 10.91
CA GLU A 204 -34.74 -3.50 11.39
C GLU A 204 -35.00 -2.31 12.32
N LYS A 205 -33.94 -1.74 12.90
CA LYS A 205 -33.98 -0.54 13.74
C LYS A 205 -32.73 0.30 13.44
N PRO A 206 -32.65 0.95 12.26
CA PRO A 206 -31.54 1.85 11.97
C PRO A 206 -31.54 2.93 13.04
N ALA A 207 -30.37 3.23 13.63
CA ALA A 207 -30.27 4.35 14.53
C ALA A 207 -30.38 5.62 13.68
N GLU A 208 -31.54 6.27 13.70
CA GLU A 208 -31.70 7.66 13.26
C GLU A 208 -30.99 8.59 14.25
N HIS A 209 -29.68 8.43 14.34
CA HIS A 209 -28.85 9.29 15.13
C HIS A 209 -28.24 10.35 14.20
N ARG A 210 -27.86 11.49 14.74
CA ARG A 210 -27.17 12.53 13.98
C ARG A 210 -25.94 12.92 14.76
N TRP A 211 -24.79 12.73 14.13
CA TRP A 211 -23.50 12.89 14.77
C TRP A 211 -23.11 14.35 14.68
N LYS A 212 -22.89 14.98 15.83
CA LYS A 212 -22.70 16.43 15.89
C LYS A 212 -21.32 16.79 16.42
N TRP A 213 -20.66 17.71 15.72
CA TRP A 213 -19.53 18.47 16.21
C TRP A 213 -20.05 19.82 16.76
N ARG A 214 -20.48 19.83 18.03
CA ARG A 214 -21.35 20.86 18.63
C ARG A 214 -22.69 21.00 17.90
N ILE A 215 -22.78 21.96 16.98
CA ILE A 215 -24.00 22.27 16.21
C ILE A 215 -23.90 21.78 14.77
N GLU A 216 -22.68 21.54 14.27
CA GLU A 216 -22.44 21.09 12.90
C GLU A 216 -22.63 19.57 12.81
N GLU A 217 -23.32 19.09 11.78
CA GLU A 217 -23.51 17.67 11.53
C GLU A 217 -22.30 17.08 10.81
N ILE A 218 -21.80 15.94 11.29
CA ILE A 218 -20.69 15.20 10.69
C ILE A 218 -21.27 14.24 9.64
N ALA A 219 -20.65 14.21 8.46
CA ALA A 219 -21.12 13.37 7.37
C ALA A 219 -21.06 11.87 7.71
N LEU A 220 -22.17 11.16 7.52
CA LEU A 220 -22.22 9.71 7.51
C LEU A 220 -21.81 9.21 6.11
N VAL A 221 -20.77 8.38 6.04
CA VAL A 221 -20.22 7.89 4.77
C VAL A 221 -20.08 6.36 4.76
N ASP A 222 -20.20 5.77 3.58
CA ASP A 222 -20.00 4.33 3.38
C ASP A 222 -18.55 3.97 3.02
N GLN A 223 -17.71 4.96 2.72
CA GLN A 223 -16.29 4.81 2.38
C GLN A 223 -15.47 5.98 2.95
N TYR A 224 -14.29 5.68 3.52
CA TYR A 224 -13.37 6.71 4.04
C TYR A 224 -11.91 6.29 3.80
N THR A 225 -11.04 7.25 3.46
CA THR A 225 -9.60 7.00 3.30
C THR A 225 -8.86 7.39 4.57
N ASN A 226 -8.30 6.41 5.28
CA ASN A 226 -7.47 6.62 6.47
C ASN A 226 -6.02 6.20 6.16
N LEU A 227 -5.06 7.09 6.38
CA LEU A 227 -3.63 6.88 6.09
C LEU A 227 -3.34 6.32 4.68
N GLY A 228 -4.11 6.77 3.69
CA GLY A 228 -3.99 6.33 2.29
C GLY A 228 -4.65 4.99 1.95
N VAL A 229 -5.29 4.32 2.91
CA VAL A 229 -6.06 3.09 2.71
C VAL A 229 -7.55 3.36 2.84
N GLU A 230 -8.32 2.95 1.84
CA GLU A 230 -9.78 3.14 1.85
C GLU A 230 -10.47 2.00 2.57
N ILE A 231 -11.26 2.35 3.59
CA ILE A 231 -12.12 1.44 4.35
C ILE A 231 -13.53 1.57 3.77
N ALA A 232 -14.15 0.45 3.44
CA ALA A 232 -15.53 0.39 2.95
C ALA A 232 -16.45 -0.28 3.98
N LYS A 233 -17.71 0.15 4.05
CA LYS A 233 -18.77 -0.37 4.95
C LYS A 233 -19.01 -1.87 4.78
N ASP A 234 -18.84 -2.38 3.57
CA ASP A 234 -18.94 -3.81 3.28
C ASP A 234 -17.69 -4.61 3.72
N CYS A 235 -16.63 -3.93 4.18
CA CYS A 235 -15.32 -4.49 4.52
C CYS A 235 -14.67 -5.29 3.38
N SER A 236 -15.07 -5.02 2.14
CA SER A 236 -14.51 -5.59 0.93
C SER A 236 -13.35 -4.72 0.45
N TRP A 237 -12.23 -5.35 0.13
CA TRP A 237 -11.09 -4.65 -0.46
C TRP A 237 -11.20 -4.48 -1.98
N ASN A 238 -12.22 -5.05 -2.62
CA ASN A 238 -12.34 -5.06 -4.09
C ASN A 238 -12.44 -3.64 -4.68
N THR A 239 -13.31 -2.79 -4.14
CA THR A 239 -13.47 -1.41 -4.62
C THR A 239 -12.22 -0.56 -4.32
N PRO A 240 -11.68 -0.56 -3.08
CA PRO A 240 -10.40 0.09 -2.77
C PRO A 240 -9.25 -0.32 -3.72
N MET A 241 -9.06 -1.62 -3.93
CA MET A 241 -7.99 -2.14 -4.79
C MET A 241 -8.18 -1.77 -6.26
N SER A 242 -9.41 -1.73 -6.76
CA SER A 242 -9.68 -1.28 -8.13
C SER A 242 -9.32 0.21 -8.30
N LYS A 243 -9.64 1.07 -7.32
CA LYS A 243 -9.19 2.47 -7.29
C LYS A 243 -7.66 2.59 -7.26
N VAL A 244 -6.97 1.74 -6.50
CA VAL A 244 -5.49 1.68 -6.49
C VAL A 244 -4.96 1.30 -7.88
N ALA A 245 -5.54 0.30 -8.54
CA ALA A 245 -5.17 -0.09 -9.90
C ALA A 245 -5.35 1.06 -10.91
N GLU A 246 -6.46 1.81 -10.83
CA GLU A 246 -6.69 2.98 -11.68
C GLU A 246 -5.68 4.11 -11.42
N LYS A 247 -5.34 4.38 -10.15
CA LYS A 247 -4.27 5.34 -9.81
C LYS A 247 -2.92 4.93 -10.42
N GLY A 248 -2.56 3.64 -10.35
CA GLY A 248 -1.35 3.13 -10.97
C GLY A 248 -1.36 3.24 -12.50
N LYS A 249 -2.50 2.94 -13.15
CA LYS A 249 -2.68 3.14 -14.60
C LYS A 249 -2.54 4.60 -15.00
N ALA A 250 -3.08 5.52 -14.20
CA ALA A 250 -2.97 6.96 -14.43
C ALA A 250 -1.51 7.44 -14.32
N ARG A 251 -0.77 6.97 -13.31
CA ARG A 251 0.67 7.24 -13.16
C ARG A 251 1.48 6.70 -14.35
N ALA A 252 1.21 5.47 -14.77
CA ALA A 252 1.82 4.90 -15.97
C ALA A 252 1.51 5.72 -17.23
N GLY A 253 0.31 6.31 -17.32
CA GLY A 253 -0.07 7.24 -18.38
C GLY A 253 0.76 8.52 -18.37
N LYS A 254 0.97 9.14 -17.20
CA LYS A 254 1.81 10.35 -17.05
C LYS A 254 3.27 10.10 -17.47
N LEU A 255 3.78 8.91 -17.18
CA LEU A 255 5.15 8.51 -17.55
C LEU A 255 5.26 7.92 -18.97
N HIS A 256 4.17 7.89 -19.75
CA HIS A 256 4.15 7.19 -21.03
C HIS A 256 5.26 7.63 -21.99
N LEU A 257 5.52 8.93 -22.09
CA LEU A 257 6.57 9.47 -22.96
C LEU A 257 7.95 8.92 -22.61
N ILE A 258 8.27 8.76 -21.32
CA ILE A 258 9.53 8.18 -20.85
C ILE A 258 9.56 6.68 -21.13
N LEU A 259 8.51 5.96 -20.74
CA LEU A 259 8.44 4.51 -20.90
C LEU A 259 8.48 4.08 -22.38
N ALA A 260 7.86 4.84 -23.26
CA ALA A 260 7.80 4.56 -24.70
C ALA A 260 8.99 5.11 -25.50
N ASN A 261 9.86 5.95 -24.90
CA ASN A 261 10.95 6.59 -25.63
C ASN A 261 12.00 5.56 -26.08
N ARG A 262 12.13 5.34 -27.40
CA ARG A 262 13.09 4.39 -27.97
C ARG A 262 14.55 4.73 -27.71
N HIS A 263 14.88 5.99 -27.42
CA HIS A 263 16.24 6.47 -27.19
C HIS A 263 16.69 6.37 -25.73
N LEU A 264 15.75 6.13 -24.80
CA LEU A 264 16.10 5.96 -23.39
C LEU A 264 16.45 4.51 -23.08
N ASP A 265 17.48 4.37 -22.24
CA ASP A 265 17.92 3.09 -21.71
C ASP A 265 16.78 2.37 -20.98
N THR A 266 16.59 1.09 -21.27
CA THR A 266 15.56 0.25 -20.65
C THR A 266 15.70 0.21 -19.12
N ARG A 267 16.91 0.33 -18.58
CA ARG A 267 17.17 0.38 -17.12
C ARG A 267 16.58 1.63 -16.47
N ILE A 268 16.64 2.77 -17.14
CA ILE A 268 16.02 4.03 -16.66
C ILE A 268 14.50 3.87 -16.62
N LYS A 269 13.92 3.30 -17.68
CA LYS A 269 12.48 3.04 -17.75
C LYS A 269 12.02 2.05 -16.68
N LEU A 270 12.80 0.99 -16.47
CA LEU A 270 12.55 -0.01 -15.44
C LEU A 270 12.63 0.60 -14.04
N THR A 271 13.58 1.50 -13.82
CA THR A 271 13.69 2.28 -12.58
C THR A 271 12.42 3.09 -12.35
N GLY A 272 11.95 3.83 -13.36
CA GLY A 272 10.69 4.57 -13.27
C GLY A 272 9.46 3.69 -12.97
N LEU A 273 9.40 2.48 -13.54
CA LEU A 273 8.36 1.49 -13.18
C LEU A 273 8.45 1.10 -11.70
N LYS A 274 9.65 0.73 -11.23
CA LYS A 274 9.88 0.24 -9.85
C LYS A 274 9.77 1.36 -8.80
N SER A 275 10.05 2.61 -9.13
CA SER A 275 10.04 3.74 -8.18
C SER A 275 8.74 4.55 -8.18
N GLU A 276 8.06 4.69 -9.32
CA GLU A 276 6.90 5.59 -9.42
C GLU A 276 5.55 4.88 -9.55
N ILE A 277 5.54 3.68 -10.16
CA ILE A 277 4.31 2.97 -10.52
C ILE A 277 4.03 1.80 -9.57
N VAL A 278 5.02 0.97 -9.28
CA VAL A 278 4.85 -0.19 -8.38
C VAL A 278 4.56 0.21 -6.92
N PRO A 279 5.27 1.17 -6.29
CA PRO A 279 5.07 1.49 -4.88
C PRO A 279 3.63 1.86 -4.49
N PRO A 280 2.90 2.73 -5.23
CA PRO A 280 1.51 3.02 -4.90
C PRO A 280 0.56 1.84 -5.14
N LEU A 281 0.92 0.86 -5.99
CA LEU A 281 0.14 -0.36 -6.21
C LEU A 281 0.28 -1.38 -5.07
N GLU A 282 1.39 -1.32 -4.33
CA GLU A 282 1.70 -2.24 -3.23
C GLU A 282 1.47 -1.66 -1.84
N TYR A 283 1.23 -0.36 -1.73
CA TYR A 283 1.06 0.31 -0.44
C TYR A 283 -0.02 -0.36 0.42
N ALA A 284 0.34 -0.67 1.67
CA ALA A 284 -0.48 -1.40 2.64
C ALA A 284 -0.93 -2.81 2.19
N GLY A 285 -0.24 -3.44 1.23
CA GLY A 285 -0.54 -4.78 0.72
C GLY A 285 -0.51 -5.89 1.77
N GLU A 286 0.04 -5.60 2.95
CA GLU A 286 -0.01 -6.42 4.16
C GLU A 286 -1.45 -6.58 4.70
N VAL A 287 -2.32 -5.58 4.51
CA VAL A 287 -3.62 -5.47 5.19
C VAL A 287 -4.78 -6.00 4.34
N TRP A 288 -4.73 -5.74 3.03
CA TRP A 288 -5.85 -5.99 2.13
C TRP A 288 -5.63 -7.21 1.23
N GLU A 289 -6.74 -7.89 0.91
CA GLU A 289 -6.77 -8.96 -0.07
C GLU A 289 -8.08 -8.94 -0.85
N GLY A 290 -7.97 -9.05 -2.17
CA GLY A 290 -9.09 -8.92 -3.11
C GLY A 290 -9.48 -10.26 -3.71
N ASN A 291 -10.57 -10.25 -4.46
CA ASN A 291 -10.90 -11.40 -5.28
C ASN A 291 -9.96 -11.52 -6.50
N LYS A 292 -9.99 -12.68 -7.16
CA LYS A 292 -9.16 -12.98 -8.35
C LYS A 292 -9.31 -11.95 -9.48
N LYS A 293 -10.47 -11.32 -9.64
CA LYS A 293 -10.72 -10.30 -10.69
C LYS A 293 -9.91 -9.03 -10.40
N VAL A 294 -10.04 -8.48 -9.20
CA VAL A 294 -9.37 -7.21 -8.87
C VAL A 294 -7.85 -7.39 -8.75
N VAL A 295 -7.39 -8.56 -8.29
CA VAL A 295 -5.95 -8.91 -8.32
C VAL A 295 -5.40 -8.88 -9.76
N LYS A 296 -6.16 -9.37 -10.75
CA LYS A 296 -5.78 -9.28 -12.17
C LYS A 296 -5.79 -7.83 -12.68
N GLU A 297 -6.73 -7.01 -12.25
CA GLU A 297 -6.79 -5.58 -12.62
C GLU A 297 -5.56 -4.82 -12.11
N LEU A 298 -5.15 -5.08 -10.87
CA LEU A 298 -3.95 -4.50 -10.25
C LEU A 298 -2.70 -4.93 -11.03
N GLU A 299 -2.56 -6.22 -11.31
CA GLU A 299 -1.45 -6.76 -12.11
C GLU A 299 -1.40 -6.15 -13.52
N ALA A 300 -2.57 -5.94 -14.14
CA ALA A 300 -2.66 -5.30 -15.45
C ALA A 300 -2.10 -3.87 -15.46
N ALA A 301 -2.13 -3.15 -14.33
CA ALA A 301 -1.56 -1.81 -14.21
C ALA A 301 -0.03 -1.83 -14.38
N GLN A 302 0.67 -2.70 -13.64
CA GLN A 302 2.12 -2.92 -13.80
C GLN A 302 2.44 -3.43 -15.21
N MET A 303 1.69 -4.44 -15.68
CA MET A 303 2.01 -5.08 -16.95
C MET A 303 1.77 -4.18 -18.16
N LYS A 304 0.85 -3.21 -18.09
CA LYS A 304 0.68 -2.18 -19.13
C LYS A 304 1.94 -1.31 -19.26
N ALA A 305 2.53 -0.90 -18.14
CA ALA A 305 3.76 -0.13 -18.14
C ALA A 305 4.95 -0.99 -18.63
N ALA A 306 5.11 -2.19 -18.10
CA ALA A 306 6.16 -3.13 -18.50
C ALA A 306 6.14 -3.46 -20.01
N LYS A 307 4.95 -3.69 -20.59
CA LYS A 307 4.79 -3.90 -22.04
C LYS A 307 5.13 -2.65 -22.86
N THR A 308 4.87 -1.47 -22.31
CA THR A 308 5.24 -0.19 -22.95
C THR A 308 6.75 -0.02 -22.99
N ILE A 309 7.45 -0.36 -21.90
CA ILE A 309 8.92 -0.34 -21.82
C ILE A 309 9.55 -1.16 -22.94
N LEU A 310 9.06 -2.40 -23.12
CA LEU A 310 9.53 -3.33 -24.14
C LEU A 310 8.97 -3.07 -25.55
N GLY A 311 8.00 -2.16 -25.70
CA GLY A 311 7.32 -1.91 -26.96
C GLY A 311 6.48 -3.10 -27.48
N CYS A 312 6.04 -3.98 -26.58
CA CYS A 312 5.26 -5.18 -26.89
C CYS A 312 3.77 -4.88 -27.02
N SER A 313 3.05 -5.76 -27.72
CA SER A 313 1.60 -5.70 -27.79
C SER A 313 0.95 -5.97 -26.42
N ARG A 314 -0.31 -5.52 -26.26
CA ARG A 314 -1.10 -5.80 -25.06
C ARG A 314 -1.33 -7.30 -24.83
N ARG A 315 -1.19 -8.13 -25.87
CA ARG A 315 -1.48 -9.57 -25.87
C ARG A 315 -0.27 -10.43 -25.52
N THR A 316 0.94 -9.87 -25.54
CA THR A 316 2.17 -10.59 -25.15
C THR A 316 2.01 -11.20 -23.76
N SER A 317 2.57 -12.39 -23.55
CA SER A 317 2.44 -13.08 -22.27
C SER A 317 3.03 -12.24 -21.14
N ASN A 318 2.31 -12.17 -20.01
CA ASN A 318 2.81 -11.43 -18.85
C ASN A 318 4.03 -12.14 -18.25
N ALA A 319 4.04 -13.48 -18.19
CA ALA A 319 5.18 -14.25 -17.68
C ALA A 319 6.47 -13.95 -18.46
N ALA A 320 6.42 -13.98 -19.79
CA ALA A 320 7.57 -13.65 -20.63
C ALA A 320 8.04 -12.19 -20.44
N VAL A 321 7.12 -11.22 -20.37
CA VAL A 321 7.48 -9.80 -20.12
C VAL A 321 8.13 -9.62 -18.74
N ARG A 322 7.63 -10.32 -17.71
CA ARG A 322 8.25 -10.30 -16.38
C ARG A 322 9.64 -10.91 -16.38
N ALA A 323 9.78 -12.04 -17.06
CA ALA A 323 11.03 -12.76 -17.20
C ALA A 323 12.08 -11.93 -17.94
N GLU A 324 11.70 -11.23 -19.01
CA GLU A 324 12.58 -10.32 -19.75
C GLU A 324 13.07 -9.12 -18.90
N LEU A 325 12.17 -8.48 -18.16
CA LEU A 325 12.49 -7.30 -17.35
C LEU A 325 13.05 -7.62 -15.96
N GLY A 326 13.06 -8.89 -15.54
CA GLY A 326 13.42 -9.27 -14.17
C GLY A 326 12.55 -8.56 -13.12
N ILE A 327 11.23 -8.54 -13.35
CA ILE A 327 10.25 -8.00 -12.40
C ILE A 327 9.38 -9.11 -11.84
N GLN A 328 9.07 -9.04 -10.55
CA GLN A 328 8.13 -9.95 -9.90
C GLN A 328 6.69 -9.52 -10.17
N SER A 329 5.74 -10.44 -9.99
CA SER A 329 4.32 -10.07 -9.95
C SER A 329 4.01 -9.24 -8.71
N LEU A 330 3.00 -8.37 -8.80
CA LEU A 330 2.51 -7.63 -7.61
C LEU A 330 1.96 -8.59 -6.56
N ARG A 331 1.50 -9.79 -6.97
CA ARG A 331 1.08 -10.83 -6.02
C ARG A 331 2.26 -11.24 -5.14
N SER A 332 3.41 -11.57 -5.73
CA SER A 332 4.60 -11.96 -4.96
C SER A 332 5.08 -10.84 -4.02
N GLY A 333 5.06 -9.58 -4.47
CA GLY A 333 5.34 -8.45 -3.59
C GLY A 333 4.38 -8.34 -2.38
N ARG A 334 3.07 -8.52 -2.61
CA ARG A 334 2.06 -8.49 -1.52
C ARG A 334 2.16 -9.69 -0.58
N ASP A 335 2.37 -10.88 -1.12
CA ASP A 335 2.53 -12.10 -0.34
C ASP A 335 3.73 -11.96 0.60
N ALA A 336 4.88 -11.52 0.08
CA ALA A 336 6.08 -11.29 0.87
C ALA A 336 5.86 -10.25 1.99
N ARG A 337 5.11 -9.19 1.70
CA ARG A 337 4.71 -8.17 2.67
C ARG A 337 3.84 -8.74 3.79
N LYS A 338 2.85 -9.58 3.47
CA LYS A 338 1.99 -10.25 4.46
C LYS A 338 2.79 -11.15 5.40
N LEU A 339 3.70 -11.97 4.86
CA LEU A 339 4.56 -12.83 5.67
C LEU A 339 5.55 -12.02 6.52
N THR A 340 6.14 -10.97 5.95
CA THR A 340 6.98 -10.02 6.71
C THR A 340 6.20 -9.36 7.84
N TRP A 341 4.91 -9.09 7.64
CA TRP A 341 4.04 -8.53 8.66
C TRP A 341 3.75 -9.54 9.77
N GLN A 342 3.46 -10.80 9.43
CA GLN A 342 3.31 -11.89 10.40
C GLN A 342 4.57 -12.03 11.26
N TYR A 343 5.76 -12.15 10.64
CA TYR A 343 7.03 -12.26 11.35
C TYR A 343 7.25 -11.10 12.33
N ARG A 344 6.93 -9.86 11.90
CA ARG A 344 7.01 -8.70 12.79
C ARG A 344 6.08 -8.81 13.98
N MET A 345 4.84 -9.25 13.79
CA MET A 345 3.87 -9.41 14.86
C MET A 345 4.27 -10.51 15.85
N CYS A 346 4.86 -11.63 15.38
CA CYS A 346 5.42 -12.66 16.27
C CYS A 346 6.48 -12.08 17.23
N GLY A 347 7.28 -11.11 16.76
CA GLY A 347 8.30 -10.42 17.56
C GLY A 347 7.81 -9.17 18.32
N MET A 348 6.52 -8.83 18.28
CA MET A 348 5.96 -7.71 19.06
C MET A 348 5.69 -8.12 20.51
N GLY A 349 5.77 -7.18 21.44
CA GLY A 349 5.32 -7.41 22.83
C GLY A 349 3.81 -7.68 22.90
N GLU A 350 3.37 -8.37 23.95
CA GLU A 350 1.95 -8.74 24.18
C GLU A 350 1.04 -7.53 24.38
N GLU A 351 1.62 -6.39 24.78
CA GLU A 351 0.92 -5.12 24.95
C GLU A 351 0.59 -4.40 23.63
N ARG A 352 1.19 -4.83 22.51
CA ARG A 352 1.05 -4.16 21.21
C ARG A 352 -0.33 -4.44 20.61
N LEU A 353 -1.09 -3.39 20.33
CA LEU A 353 -2.45 -3.50 19.74
C LEU A 353 -2.51 -4.33 18.44
N PRO A 354 -1.57 -4.21 17.47
CA PRO A 354 -1.59 -5.05 16.29
C PRO A 354 -1.51 -6.55 16.60
N ARG A 355 -0.70 -6.94 17.59
CA ARG A 355 -0.54 -8.33 18.05
C ARG A 355 -1.80 -8.83 18.74
N ILE A 356 -2.32 -8.05 19.71
CA ILE A 356 -3.57 -8.35 20.42
C ILE A 356 -4.72 -8.59 19.43
N VAL A 357 -4.89 -7.69 18.45
CA VAL A 357 -5.97 -7.80 17.46
C VAL A 357 -5.78 -8.95 16.48
N TRP A 358 -4.53 -9.33 16.18
CA TRP A 358 -4.22 -10.49 15.35
C TRP A 358 -4.57 -11.80 16.06
N GLU A 359 -4.17 -11.95 17.32
CA GLU A 359 -4.39 -13.16 18.14
C GLU A 359 -5.84 -13.30 18.64
N ALA A 360 -6.58 -12.19 18.71
CA ALA A 360 -7.96 -12.16 19.20
C ALA A 360 -8.90 -13.07 18.41
N LYS A 361 -9.70 -13.87 19.13
CA LYS A 361 -10.73 -14.73 18.56
C LYS A 361 -12.04 -13.98 18.49
N TRP A 362 -12.67 -14.04 17.33
CA TRP A 362 -13.94 -13.36 17.07
C TRP A 362 -15.06 -14.39 16.94
N ALA A 363 -16.18 -14.14 17.61
CA ALA A 363 -17.38 -14.94 17.41
C ALA A 363 -17.79 -14.93 15.93
N ASN A 364 -18.28 -16.06 15.43
CA ASN A 364 -18.69 -16.19 14.04
C ASN A 364 -20.22 -16.31 13.94
N LYS A 365 -20.90 -15.22 13.57
CA LYS A 365 -22.32 -15.29 13.20
C LYS A 365 -22.42 -15.54 11.70
N LYS A 366 -22.96 -16.70 11.31
CA LYS A 366 -23.23 -17.07 9.91
C LYS A 366 -24.37 -16.23 9.27
N ARG A 367 -24.26 -14.90 9.22
CA ARG A 367 -25.24 -14.03 8.54
C ARG A 367 -24.59 -13.29 7.37
N GLY A 368 -25.00 -13.65 6.14
CA GLY A 368 -24.53 -13.00 4.91
C GLY A 368 -23.07 -13.31 4.55
N ARG A 369 -22.56 -12.64 3.51
CA ARG A 369 -21.17 -12.76 3.05
C ARG A 369 -20.20 -12.23 4.10
N GLN A 370 -19.35 -13.11 4.63
CA GLN A 370 -18.33 -12.75 5.60
C GLN A 370 -17.09 -12.16 4.91
N PRO A 371 -16.42 -11.15 5.52
CA PRO A 371 -15.09 -10.74 5.08
C PRO A 371 -14.12 -11.93 5.19
N THR A 372 -13.11 -12.02 4.31
CA THR A 372 -12.06 -13.05 4.37
C THR A 372 -11.16 -12.85 5.59
N GLU A 373 -10.80 -13.92 6.30
CA GLU A 373 -9.94 -13.85 7.48
C GLU A 373 -8.50 -13.64 7.08
N TRP A 374 -7.83 -12.65 7.70
CA TRP A 374 -6.44 -12.36 7.38
C TRP A 374 -5.53 -13.57 7.63
N VAL A 375 -5.78 -14.33 8.71
CA VAL A 375 -5.06 -15.58 9.02
C VAL A 375 -5.19 -16.59 7.88
N LYS A 376 -6.40 -16.83 7.35
CA LYS A 376 -6.60 -17.71 6.18
C LYS A 376 -5.89 -17.22 4.93
N VAL A 377 -5.85 -15.90 4.71
CA VAL A 377 -5.10 -15.32 3.59
C VAL A 377 -3.61 -15.63 3.73
N VAL A 378 -3.05 -15.54 4.95
CA VAL A 378 -1.65 -15.86 5.23
C VAL A 378 -1.36 -17.34 5.11
N GLU A 379 -2.23 -18.22 5.63
CA GLU A 379 -2.14 -19.67 5.44
C GLU A 379 -2.14 -20.04 3.94
N ASP A 380 -3.01 -19.41 3.14
CA ASP A 380 -3.05 -19.61 1.68
C ASP A 380 -1.75 -19.11 1.00
N VAL A 381 -1.09 -18.09 1.56
CA VAL A 381 0.20 -17.60 1.07
C VAL A 381 1.33 -18.59 1.38
N TRP A 382 1.42 -19.11 2.60
CA TRP A 382 2.40 -20.14 2.98
C TRP A 382 2.27 -21.38 2.10
N LYS A 383 1.05 -21.93 1.99
CA LYS A 383 0.73 -23.05 1.08
C LYS A 383 1.08 -22.75 -0.37
N GLY A 384 0.94 -21.49 -0.79
CA GLY A 384 1.24 -21.06 -2.15
C GLY A 384 2.71 -20.82 -2.44
N LEU A 385 3.58 -20.75 -1.41
CA LEU A 385 5.03 -20.67 -1.54
C LEU A 385 5.71 -22.02 -1.33
N ASP A 386 5.03 -22.99 -0.72
CA ASP A 386 5.52 -24.36 -0.50
C ASP A 386 6.83 -24.40 0.30
N ILE A 387 6.89 -23.60 1.37
CA ILE A 387 7.99 -23.52 2.32
C ILE A 387 7.46 -23.75 3.75
N ASP A 388 8.31 -24.28 4.62
CA ASP A 388 7.94 -24.57 6.00
C ASP A 388 7.73 -23.28 6.81
N GLU A 389 6.54 -23.11 7.38
CA GLU A 389 6.17 -21.89 8.11
C GLU A 389 6.98 -21.74 9.40
N ASP A 390 7.08 -22.79 10.20
CA ASP A 390 7.71 -22.76 11.52
C ASP A 390 9.22 -22.52 11.40
N GLU A 391 9.91 -23.31 10.56
CA GLU A 391 11.34 -23.15 10.28
C GLU A 391 11.66 -21.76 9.70
N THR A 392 10.77 -21.22 8.88
CA THR A 392 10.99 -19.89 8.29
C THR A 392 10.78 -18.80 9.34
N LEU A 393 9.76 -18.89 10.19
CA LEU A 393 9.49 -17.92 11.25
C LEU A 393 10.56 -17.91 12.34
N GLU A 394 11.25 -19.02 12.58
CA GLU A 394 12.39 -19.13 13.50
C GLU A 394 13.67 -18.46 12.98
N THR A 395 13.69 -17.98 11.74
CA THR A 395 14.87 -17.32 11.15
C THR A 395 15.31 -16.11 11.98
N GLU A 396 16.56 -16.12 12.41
CA GLU A 396 17.15 -15.01 13.16
C GLU A 396 17.23 -13.75 12.30
N GLY A 397 16.57 -12.70 12.79
CA GLY A 397 16.62 -11.38 12.18
C GLY A 397 15.70 -11.19 10.97
N LEU A 398 15.10 -10.00 10.91
CA LEU A 398 14.17 -9.61 9.85
C LEU A 398 14.79 -9.66 8.44
N GLN A 399 16.10 -9.45 8.33
CA GLN A 399 16.78 -9.44 7.04
C GLN A 399 16.90 -10.85 6.46
N GLY A 400 17.35 -11.83 7.26
CA GLY A 400 17.41 -13.23 6.85
C GLY A 400 16.03 -13.78 6.50
N PHE A 401 15.00 -13.43 7.29
CA PHE A 401 13.62 -13.78 6.98
C PHE A 401 13.18 -13.26 5.61
N LYS A 402 13.42 -11.97 5.33
CA LYS A 402 13.06 -11.37 4.03
C LYS A 402 13.78 -12.01 2.86
N GLU A 403 15.03 -12.41 3.05
CA GLU A 403 15.82 -13.10 2.02
C GLU A 403 15.21 -14.46 1.69
N LYS A 404 14.89 -15.29 2.69
CA LYS A 404 14.19 -16.57 2.49
C LYS A 404 12.88 -16.39 1.72
N ILE A 405 12.03 -15.44 2.14
CA ILE A 405 10.76 -15.14 1.46
C ILE A 405 10.97 -14.63 0.02
N SER A 406 12.01 -13.83 -0.20
CA SER A 406 12.36 -13.34 -1.54
C SER A 406 12.77 -14.48 -2.48
N VAL A 407 13.54 -15.45 -1.98
CA VAL A 407 13.94 -16.65 -2.75
C VAL A 407 12.71 -17.48 -3.11
N ALA A 408 11.86 -17.81 -2.14
CA ALA A 408 10.64 -18.60 -2.39
C ALA A 408 9.69 -17.91 -3.40
N CYS A 409 9.52 -16.59 -3.27
CA CYS A 409 8.76 -15.81 -4.26
C CYS A 409 9.38 -15.86 -5.66
N ALA A 410 10.72 -15.81 -5.77
CA ALA A 410 11.42 -15.90 -7.06
C ALA A 410 11.29 -17.30 -7.69
N GLU A 411 11.42 -18.36 -6.90
CA GLU A 411 11.24 -19.75 -7.34
C GLU A 411 9.82 -19.98 -7.86
N ARG A 412 8.80 -19.45 -7.17
CA ARG A 412 7.41 -19.51 -7.65
C ARG A 412 7.22 -18.79 -8.99
N GLU A 413 7.85 -17.64 -9.20
CA GLU A 413 7.79 -16.95 -10.50
C GLU A 413 8.50 -17.77 -11.60
N GLU A 414 9.62 -18.41 -11.28
CA GLU A 414 10.33 -19.30 -12.20
C GLU A 414 9.47 -20.50 -12.58
N GLN A 415 8.86 -21.19 -11.60
CA GLN A 415 7.95 -22.30 -11.85
C GLN A 415 6.74 -21.87 -12.71
N ASN A 416 6.15 -20.71 -12.42
CA ASN A 416 5.05 -20.15 -13.23
C ASN A 416 5.49 -19.87 -14.67
N LEU A 417 6.70 -19.32 -14.87
CA LEU A 417 7.27 -19.09 -16.20
C LEU A 417 7.46 -20.41 -16.94
N ARG A 418 8.01 -21.44 -16.29
CA ARG A 418 8.23 -22.77 -16.90
C ARG A 418 6.93 -23.43 -17.29
N LYS A 419 5.91 -23.33 -16.44
CA LYS A 419 4.57 -23.85 -16.72
C LYS A 419 3.92 -23.11 -17.90
N GLU A 420 3.87 -21.77 -17.85
CA GLU A 420 3.30 -20.99 -18.96
C GLU A 420 4.04 -21.21 -20.29
N SER A 421 5.36 -21.37 -20.27
CA SER A 421 6.15 -21.57 -21.49
C SER A 421 5.94 -22.94 -22.14
N LYS A 422 5.46 -23.94 -21.37
CA LYS A 422 5.09 -25.26 -21.89
C LYS A 422 3.65 -25.28 -22.40
N ASP A 423 2.73 -24.69 -21.63
CA ASP A 423 1.29 -24.90 -21.83
C ASP A 423 0.66 -23.87 -22.78
N LYS A 424 1.32 -22.71 -23.00
CA LYS A 424 0.71 -21.58 -23.69
C LYS A 424 1.21 -21.44 -25.12
N GLU A 425 0.26 -21.52 -26.05
CA GLU A 425 0.48 -21.23 -27.46
C GLU A 425 1.12 -19.84 -27.66
N GLY A 426 2.25 -19.82 -28.37
CA GLY A 426 3.03 -18.63 -28.67
C GLY A 426 4.24 -18.37 -27.79
N LEU A 427 4.54 -19.23 -26.81
CA LEU A 427 5.75 -19.18 -25.98
C LEU A 427 6.74 -20.30 -26.26
N GLU A 428 6.57 -21.07 -27.33
CA GLU A 428 7.40 -22.22 -27.68
C GLU A 428 8.88 -21.81 -27.83
N VAL A 429 9.10 -20.71 -28.55
CA VAL A 429 10.43 -20.10 -28.72
C VAL A 429 11.02 -19.67 -27.38
N TYR A 430 10.20 -19.07 -26.50
CA TYR A 430 10.64 -18.64 -25.17
C TYR A 430 11.06 -19.85 -24.32
N GLY A 431 10.29 -20.93 -24.36
CA GLY A 431 10.58 -22.18 -23.65
C GLY A 431 11.90 -22.82 -24.10
N MET A 432 12.25 -22.72 -25.40
CA MET A 432 13.51 -23.25 -25.95
C MET A 432 14.75 -22.48 -25.46
N LEU A 433 14.63 -21.19 -25.15
CA LEU A 433 15.75 -20.39 -24.63
C LEU A 433 16.22 -20.90 -23.27
N LYS A 434 15.35 -21.60 -22.53
CA LYS A 434 15.58 -22.12 -21.17
C LYS A 434 16.05 -21.07 -20.14
N GLU A 435 16.00 -19.79 -20.45
CA GLU A 435 16.42 -18.73 -19.55
C GLU A 435 15.37 -18.50 -18.44
N GLY A 436 15.83 -18.21 -17.23
CA GLY A 436 14.96 -17.92 -16.09
C GLY A 436 14.50 -16.46 -16.01
N VAL A 437 13.78 -16.12 -14.95
CA VAL A 437 13.35 -14.74 -14.64
C VAL A 437 14.55 -13.88 -14.27
N GLY A 438 14.80 -12.80 -15.02
CA GLY A 438 15.89 -11.88 -14.73
C GLY A 438 16.08 -10.83 -15.81
N PHE A 439 16.55 -9.64 -15.45
CA PHE A 439 16.74 -8.57 -16.43
C PHE A 439 17.77 -9.00 -17.48
N LYS A 440 17.36 -9.09 -18.75
CA LYS A 440 18.22 -9.64 -19.80
C LYS A 440 19.28 -8.66 -20.23
N HIS A 441 20.51 -9.16 -20.40
CA HIS A 441 21.66 -8.34 -20.76
C HIS A 441 21.47 -7.58 -22.08
N TYR A 442 20.79 -8.18 -23.06
CA TYR A 442 20.53 -7.52 -24.34
C TYR A 442 19.58 -6.31 -24.24
N LEU A 443 18.90 -6.11 -23.10
CA LEU A 443 18.08 -4.93 -22.82
C LEU A 443 18.90 -3.77 -22.24
N HIS A 444 20.21 -3.93 -22.06
CA HIS A 444 21.10 -2.85 -21.67
C HIS A 444 21.19 -1.85 -22.82
N GLY A 445 20.76 -0.61 -22.58
CA GLY A 445 20.72 0.44 -23.61
C GLY A 445 19.31 0.74 -24.13
N PRO A 446 19.23 1.57 -25.18
CA PRO A 446 17.97 2.07 -25.72
C PRO A 446 17.05 0.98 -26.30
N MET A 447 15.74 1.16 -26.18
CA MET A 447 14.75 0.29 -26.84
C MET A 447 14.58 0.67 -28.32
N ASP A 448 15.66 0.51 -29.09
CA ASP A 448 15.69 0.79 -30.52
C ASP A 448 14.93 -0.27 -31.35
N ALA A 449 14.94 -0.11 -32.67
CA ALA A 449 14.23 -1.02 -33.57
C ALA A 449 14.77 -2.46 -33.47
N GLY A 450 16.09 -2.63 -33.35
CA GLY A 450 16.74 -3.94 -33.24
C GLY A 450 16.37 -4.64 -31.95
N THR A 451 16.57 -3.99 -30.80
CA THR A 451 16.26 -4.50 -29.46
C THR A 451 14.78 -4.87 -29.35
N LYS A 452 13.89 -3.98 -29.84
CA LYS A 452 12.44 -4.25 -29.86
C LYS A 452 12.10 -5.47 -30.70
N LEU A 453 12.79 -5.65 -31.83
CA LEU A 453 12.59 -6.82 -32.68
C LEU A 453 13.06 -8.11 -32.01
N LYS A 454 14.19 -8.08 -31.28
CA LYS A 454 14.64 -9.22 -30.46
C LYS A 454 13.61 -9.62 -29.42
N VAL A 455 13.04 -8.64 -28.70
CA VAL A 455 11.97 -8.92 -27.74
C VAL A 455 10.79 -9.60 -28.43
N LYS A 456 10.39 -9.13 -29.62
CA LYS A 456 9.28 -9.74 -30.37
C LYS A 456 9.59 -11.17 -30.80
N PHE A 457 10.80 -11.46 -31.26
CA PHE A 457 11.22 -12.83 -31.61
C PHE A 457 11.16 -13.75 -30.39
N ARG A 458 11.74 -13.32 -29.27
CA ARG A 458 11.77 -14.10 -28.04
C ARG A 458 10.38 -14.32 -27.46
N THR A 459 9.57 -13.28 -27.38
CA THR A 459 8.24 -13.33 -26.74
C THR A 459 7.11 -13.80 -27.66
N GLY A 460 7.42 -14.14 -28.91
CA GLY A 460 6.40 -14.50 -29.91
C GLY A 460 5.45 -13.35 -30.27
N ASP A 461 5.83 -12.10 -29.98
CA ASP A 461 5.05 -10.89 -30.26
C ASP A 461 5.21 -10.40 -31.72
N ILE A 462 5.28 -11.36 -32.65
CA ILE A 462 5.38 -11.11 -34.08
C ILE A 462 3.95 -10.99 -34.65
N GLY A 463 3.76 -10.09 -35.61
CA GLY A 463 2.46 -9.79 -36.22
C GLY A 463 1.94 -10.89 -37.14
N LEU A 464 1.83 -12.12 -36.65
CA LEU A 464 1.33 -13.27 -37.39
C LEU A 464 -0.19 -13.19 -37.61
N ARG A 465 -0.67 -13.69 -38.76
CA ARG A 465 -2.10 -13.62 -39.17
C ARG A 465 -3.06 -14.21 -38.14
N GLU A 466 -2.65 -15.24 -37.39
CA GLU A 466 -3.37 -15.82 -36.24
C GLU A 466 -3.86 -14.79 -35.21
N ARG A 467 -3.09 -13.71 -34.95
CA ARG A 467 -3.49 -12.66 -34.03
C ARG A 467 -4.65 -11.80 -34.55
N ARG A 468 -4.99 -11.84 -35.83
CA ARG A 468 -6.12 -11.09 -36.40
C ARG A 468 -7.45 -11.85 -36.33
N ARG A 469 -7.48 -13.15 -35.98
CA ARG A 469 -8.69 -14.01 -36.02
C ARG A 469 -9.84 -13.61 -35.09
N ARG A 470 -9.59 -13.00 -33.92
CA ARG A 470 -10.65 -12.67 -32.94
C ARG A 470 -11.68 -11.59 -33.36
N HIS A 471 -11.70 -11.17 -34.62
CA HIS A 471 -12.71 -10.27 -35.22
C HIS A 471 -13.38 -10.87 -36.48
N ARG A 472 -13.15 -12.14 -36.81
CA ARG A 472 -13.90 -12.82 -37.88
C ARG A 472 -14.93 -13.75 -37.27
N THR A 473 -16.20 -13.50 -37.62
CA THR A 473 -17.35 -14.36 -37.37
C THR A 473 -17.60 -15.20 -38.61
N VAL A 474 -16.70 -16.10 -38.95
CA VAL A 474 -16.96 -17.22 -39.88
C VAL A 474 -16.04 -18.36 -39.46
N ASP A 475 -16.62 -19.53 -39.20
CA ASP A 475 -15.92 -20.80 -39.05
C ASP A 475 -15.32 -21.18 -40.41
N ASP A 476 -14.04 -20.84 -40.63
CA ASP A 476 -13.25 -21.44 -41.69
C ASP A 476 -12.35 -22.51 -41.05
N GLU A 477 -12.69 -23.78 -41.24
CA GLU A 477 -11.97 -24.95 -40.70
C GLU A 477 -10.60 -25.20 -41.37
N ASP A 478 -10.18 -24.39 -42.35
CA ASP A 478 -8.94 -24.58 -43.13
C ASP A 478 -7.89 -23.49 -42.89
N ASP A 479 -7.48 -23.34 -41.64
CA ASP A 479 -6.69 -22.19 -41.24
C ASP A 479 -5.31 -22.65 -40.69
N GLU A 480 -4.61 -23.50 -41.47
CA GLU A 480 -3.17 -23.77 -41.31
C GLU A 480 -2.39 -22.45 -41.56
N PHE A 481 -1.60 -22.04 -40.57
CA PHE A 481 -0.74 -20.85 -40.65
C PHE A 481 0.17 -20.91 -41.89
N LYS A 482 -0.02 -19.97 -42.83
CA LYS A 482 0.87 -19.76 -43.99
C LYS A 482 1.67 -18.47 -43.81
N CYS A 483 2.99 -18.60 -43.78
CA CYS A 483 3.94 -17.49 -43.79
C CYS A 483 3.87 -16.73 -45.13
N ASP A 484 3.92 -15.39 -45.11
CA ASP A 484 3.95 -14.56 -46.33
C ASP A 484 5.23 -14.79 -47.19
N CYS A 485 6.17 -15.61 -46.69
CA CYS A 485 7.40 -16.00 -47.37
C CYS A 485 7.21 -17.07 -48.45
N GLY A 486 5.98 -17.57 -48.66
CA GLY A 486 5.66 -18.53 -49.72
C GLY A 486 6.07 -19.98 -49.44
N PHE A 487 6.74 -20.27 -48.32
CA PHE A 487 7.02 -21.63 -47.85
C PHE A 487 5.86 -22.18 -47.01
N GLU A 488 5.47 -23.44 -47.26
CA GLU A 488 4.57 -24.20 -46.40
C GLU A 488 5.24 -24.42 -45.05
N CYS A 489 5.02 -23.51 -44.11
CA CYS A 489 5.66 -23.57 -42.82
C CYS A 489 4.64 -23.38 -41.71
N LYS A 490 4.48 -24.44 -40.92
CA LYS A 490 3.41 -24.70 -39.95
C LYS A 490 3.58 -24.01 -38.59
N GLY A 491 4.16 -22.81 -38.51
CA GLY A 491 4.06 -22.02 -37.26
C GLY A 491 5.14 -20.97 -36.98
N ARG A 492 5.11 -20.45 -35.75
CA ARG A 492 5.94 -19.31 -35.29
C ARG A 492 7.44 -19.60 -35.27
N VAL A 493 7.82 -20.85 -34.98
CA VAL A 493 9.21 -21.31 -34.95
C VAL A 493 9.89 -21.05 -36.29
N HIS A 494 9.20 -21.32 -37.41
CA HIS A 494 9.73 -21.00 -38.74
C HIS A 494 9.99 -19.51 -38.92
N VAL A 495 9.07 -18.64 -38.51
CA VAL A 495 9.23 -17.18 -38.66
C VAL A 495 10.47 -16.68 -37.92
N VAL A 496 10.71 -17.20 -36.72
CA VAL A 496 11.88 -16.83 -35.92
C VAL A 496 13.16 -17.48 -36.45
N ALA A 497 13.15 -18.77 -36.76
CA ALA A 497 14.35 -19.57 -37.02
C ALA A 497 14.78 -19.64 -38.51
N GLU A 498 13.83 -19.64 -39.44
CA GLU A 498 14.09 -20.09 -40.83
C GLU A 498 13.55 -19.13 -41.92
N CYS A 499 12.56 -18.30 -41.60
CA CYS A 499 11.82 -17.52 -42.59
C CYS A 499 12.71 -16.55 -43.40
N PRO A 500 12.76 -16.65 -44.74
CA PRO A 500 13.60 -15.81 -45.60
C PRO A 500 13.28 -14.31 -45.49
N LEU A 501 12.03 -13.94 -45.24
CA LEU A 501 11.59 -12.53 -45.11
C LEU A 501 12.22 -11.82 -43.92
N TYR A 502 12.62 -12.56 -42.89
CA TYR A 502 13.26 -12.03 -41.69
C TYR A 502 14.74 -12.42 -41.61
N LYS A 503 15.36 -12.84 -42.73
CA LYS A 503 16.76 -13.33 -42.75
C LYS A 503 17.75 -12.26 -42.30
N LYS A 504 17.54 -11.00 -42.67
CA LYS A 504 18.41 -9.88 -42.29
C LYS A 504 18.29 -9.58 -40.79
N GLU A 505 17.06 -9.53 -40.31
CA GLU A 505 16.69 -9.27 -38.92
C GLU A 505 17.16 -10.41 -37.99
N ARG A 506 17.01 -11.66 -38.42
CA ARG A 506 17.54 -12.83 -37.74
C ARG A 506 19.06 -12.85 -37.74
N GLY A 507 19.71 -12.47 -38.84
CA GLY A 507 21.17 -12.36 -38.90
C GLY A 507 21.72 -11.45 -37.80
N VAL A 508 21.14 -10.25 -37.65
CA VAL A 508 21.48 -9.31 -36.55
C VAL A 508 21.19 -9.92 -35.17
N TYR A 509 20.07 -10.64 -35.02
CA TYR A 509 19.73 -11.32 -33.78
C TYR A 509 20.70 -12.45 -33.40
N VAL A 510 21.13 -13.27 -34.36
CA VAL A 510 22.00 -14.44 -34.17
C VAL A 510 23.46 -14.00 -33.92
N THR A 511 23.97 -13.06 -34.72
CA THR A 511 25.34 -12.53 -34.57
C THR A 511 25.58 -11.90 -33.19
N GLU A 512 24.60 -11.19 -32.63
CA GLU A 512 24.71 -10.60 -31.29
C GLU A 512 24.47 -11.59 -30.14
N LEU A 513 23.97 -12.80 -30.42
CA LEU A 513 23.83 -13.88 -29.43
C LEU A 513 25.09 -14.76 -29.32
N GLY A 514 26.15 -14.45 -30.08
CA GLY A 514 27.40 -15.20 -30.06
C GLY A 514 27.26 -16.65 -30.56
N LYS A 515 26.27 -16.90 -31.43
CA LYS A 515 26.07 -18.19 -32.11
C LYS A 515 26.28 -18.06 -33.61
#